data_AF-A0A1F9MVJ3-F1
#
_entry.id   AF-A0A1F9MVJ3-F1
#
_cell.length_a   1.000
_cell.length_b   1.000
_cell.length_c   1.000
_cell.angle_alpha   90.00
_cell.angle_beta   90.00
_cell.angle_gamma   90.00
#
_symmetry.space_group_name_H-M   'P 1'
#
loop_
_entity.id
_entity.type
_entity.pdbx_description
1 polymer ?
#
loop_
_entity_poly.entity_id
_entity_poly.type
_entity_poly.pdbx_seq_one_letter_code
_entity_poly.pdbx_strand_id
1 'polypeptide(L)'
;MAEQPGNDQRKSPGGQGHGMRSKSTGGRRRRRRPGKDGPPQKPTIRDAAPLNVSPILDANKTAEEPLTAAEVKELTEHFRFVSKHRKLLRLKPNAAEDRLLNGSQTPEHRGVCMHLLGKIDRATVKSAVDRLENDKDRTDLLAGVVRFSNDPAILLAYLEALSASSSRTEATAALGLGLRRIDFSQVSAAQMRRFLELVVELFEFRDRPQLMLDLLESPTFKSAFDAAAVDMPPVLAELLGPLRAVHAAVFCGETSQDSDPRHLQRGVALLLQGHTATLRSYPEGAKRRLFELGVQGEDFDPKALEVLLGEFPPASREFSSLATFLAREYLRRHDDSRARALLQKLVEHQPGFRLPGRWLAALDAERVGRIALCGNPDDRGWQEGLWLDHQRPALVRKLAAADDTARHTVLLHRRLLVPGVVPLLASEANPGGSGFVALEMVGRPGRWWRQLDKLDRGTVAYEGVAILASILRAGVRLPDSALRRFLIDGNGRLWLFDLDGAALAQPNFDDRAALALACGFCNNILPRSAQGALDSLDSLSALAQFLLLRGRL
;
A
#
# COMPACT_ATOMS: atom_id res chain seq x y z
N MET A 1 9.53 71.80 13.52
CA MET A 1 10.78 71.26 14.09
C MET A 1 10.91 69.86 13.53
N ALA A 2 11.55 69.65 12.37
CA ALA A 2 13.01 69.63 12.11
C ALA A 2 13.67 68.50 12.94
N GLU A 3 14.42 67.54 12.40
CA GLU A 3 15.30 67.59 11.22
C GLU A 3 15.68 66.18 10.70
N GLN A 4 16.10 66.18 9.44
CA GLN A 4 16.49 65.06 8.57
C GLN A 4 17.95 64.60 8.78
N PRO A 5 18.37 63.45 8.22
CA PRO A 5 19.78 63.17 7.94
C PRO A 5 20.20 63.65 6.53
N GLY A 6 21.32 64.39 6.44
CA GLY A 6 22.02 64.76 5.20
C GLY A 6 22.76 63.56 4.57
N ASN A 7 22.75 63.36 3.25
CA ASN A 7 23.31 64.13 2.12
C ASN A 7 24.85 63.96 1.98
N ASP A 8 25.30 63.30 0.92
CA ASP A 8 26.08 63.99 -0.11
C ASP A 8 26.31 63.15 -1.39
N GLN A 9 25.87 63.74 -2.49
CA GLN A 9 26.28 63.45 -3.87
C GLN A 9 27.59 64.20 -4.18
N ARG A 10 28.47 63.65 -5.03
CA ARG A 10 29.22 64.47 -5.99
C ARG A 10 29.37 63.78 -7.35
N LYS A 11 29.05 64.58 -8.38
CA LYS A 11 29.06 64.33 -9.83
C LYS A 11 30.46 64.59 -10.44
N SER A 12 30.76 63.84 -11.52
CA SER A 12 31.30 64.22 -12.87
C SER A 12 32.46 65.23 -13.00
N PRO A 13 33.36 65.18 -14.02
CA PRO A 13 33.07 65.21 -15.49
C PRO A 13 33.95 64.23 -16.31
N GLY A 14 33.75 63.87 -17.59
CA GLY A 14 33.49 64.63 -18.82
C GLY A 14 34.73 64.52 -19.74
N GLY A 15 34.58 64.20 -21.03
CA GLY A 15 35.69 64.35 -22.00
C GLY A 15 35.69 63.41 -23.22
N GLN A 16 35.43 63.99 -24.39
CA GLN A 16 35.46 63.45 -25.76
C GLN A 16 36.89 63.20 -26.28
N GLY A 17 37.05 62.41 -27.37
CA GLY A 17 38.24 62.54 -28.23
C GLY A 17 38.57 61.33 -29.12
N HIS A 18 38.40 61.51 -30.43
CA HIS A 18 38.84 60.62 -31.53
C HIS A 18 40.36 60.57 -31.74
N GLY A 19 40.89 59.44 -32.24
CA GLY A 19 41.79 59.46 -33.42
C GLY A 19 43.26 59.00 -33.29
N MET A 20 43.55 57.89 -33.98
CA MET A 20 44.80 57.50 -34.69
C MET A 20 46.03 56.87 -33.99
N ARG A 21 46.29 55.62 -34.44
CA ARG A 21 47.57 54.99 -34.92
C ARG A 21 48.81 55.02 -34.00
N SER A 22 49.22 53.85 -33.48
CA SER A 22 50.09 52.84 -34.14
C SER A 22 50.87 51.94 -33.14
N LYS A 23 51.24 50.75 -33.64
CA LYS A 23 52.28 49.80 -33.18
C LYS A 23 51.95 48.79 -32.05
N SER A 24 51.52 47.62 -32.52
CA SER A 24 52.02 46.26 -32.21
C SER A 24 52.64 45.98 -30.83
N THR A 25 52.06 45.03 -30.10
CA THR A 25 52.63 43.68 -29.85
C THR A 25 51.62 42.74 -29.18
N GLY A 26 51.41 41.55 -29.79
CA GLY A 26 51.25 40.24 -29.14
C GLY A 26 50.09 39.98 -28.17
N GLY A 27 49.06 39.26 -28.63
CA GLY A 27 48.09 38.60 -27.73
C GLY A 27 46.80 38.12 -28.42
N ARG A 28 46.89 37.14 -29.32
CA ARG A 28 45.72 36.63 -30.07
C ARG A 28 44.82 35.75 -29.18
N ARG A 29 43.71 36.34 -28.73
CA ARG A 29 42.49 35.65 -28.24
C ARG A 29 41.97 34.66 -29.30
N ARG A 30 41.94 33.36 -29.00
CA ARG A 30 41.14 32.37 -29.75
C ARG A 30 39.72 32.33 -29.16
N ARG A 31 38.75 32.85 -29.92
CA ARG A 31 37.32 32.62 -29.75
C ARG A 31 37.05 31.10 -29.83
N ARG A 32 36.59 30.49 -28.73
CA ARG A 32 36.03 29.12 -28.75
C ARG A 32 34.64 29.19 -29.36
N ARG A 33 34.43 28.43 -30.44
CA ARG A 33 33.12 28.13 -31.04
C ARG A 33 32.29 27.28 -30.06
N PRO A 34 30.96 27.37 -30.07
CA PRO A 34 30.11 26.46 -29.32
C PRO A 34 30.24 25.06 -29.92
N GLY A 35 30.57 24.09 -29.06
CA GLY A 35 30.62 22.68 -29.39
C GLY A 35 29.22 22.18 -29.73
N LYS A 36 29.14 21.44 -30.82
CA LYS A 36 27.96 20.71 -31.27
C LYS A 36 27.80 19.54 -30.29
N ASP A 37 26.94 19.67 -29.30
CA ASP A 37 26.52 18.54 -28.47
C ASP A 37 25.66 17.63 -29.36
N GLY A 38 26.33 16.63 -29.96
CA GLY A 38 25.64 15.50 -30.54
C GLY A 38 24.88 14.73 -29.45
N PRO A 39 23.85 13.96 -29.82
CA PRO A 39 23.10 13.16 -28.86
C PRO A 39 24.06 12.24 -28.08
N PRO A 40 23.76 11.94 -26.80
CA PRO A 40 24.64 11.14 -25.95
C PRO A 40 24.95 9.81 -26.65
N GLN A 41 26.23 9.56 -26.92
CA GLN A 41 26.68 8.29 -27.46
C GLN A 41 26.33 7.19 -26.45
N LYS A 42 25.50 6.24 -26.88
CA LYS A 42 25.24 5.00 -26.13
C LYS A 42 26.59 4.32 -25.82
N PRO A 43 26.84 3.86 -24.59
CA PRO A 43 28.04 3.11 -24.28
C PRO A 43 28.10 1.87 -25.19
N THR A 44 29.21 1.69 -25.90
CA THR A 44 29.48 0.47 -26.66
C THR A 44 29.84 -0.64 -25.67
N ILE A 45 28.84 -1.43 -25.27
CA ILE A 45 29.00 -2.58 -24.40
C ILE A 45 29.72 -3.67 -25.21
N ARG A 46 31.04 -3.82 -25.04
CA ARG A 46 31.86 -4.76 -25.82
C ARG A 46 31.57 -6.21 -25.45
N ASP A 47 31.26 -6.49 -24.18
CA ASP A 47 31.19 -7.85 -23.67
C ASP A 47 29.77 -8.45 -23.70
N ALA A 48 28.73 -7.62 -23.85
CA ALA A 48 27.34 -8.07 -24.08
C ALA A 48 27.00 -8.24 -25.58
N ALA A 49 27.95 -7.96 -26.47
CA ALA A 49 27.81 -8.17 -27.91
C ALA A 49 27.30 -9.58 -28.31
N PRO A 50 27.69 -10.69 -27.64
CA PRO A 50 27.17 -12.02 -27.96
C PRO A 50 25.66 -12.19 -27.77
N LEU A 51 25.07 -11.44 -26.83
CA LEU A 51 23.64 -11.51 -26.50
C LEU A 51 22.77 -10.61 -27.39
N ASN A 52 23.36 -9.63 -28.07
CA ASN A 52 22.68 -8.76 -29.03
C ASN A 52 22.37 -9.46 -30.37
N VAL A 53 23.00 -10.62 -30.62
CA VAL A 53 22.75 -11.42 -31.82
C VAL A 53 21.64 -12.43 -31.48
N SER A 54 20.48 -12.32 -32.13
CA SER A 54 19.45 -13.36 -32.05
C SER A 54 20.04 -14.71 -32.50
N PRO A 55 19.64 -15.86 -31.93
CA PRO A 55 20.04 -17.15 -32.49
C PRO A 55 19.48 -17.24 -33.92
N ILE A 56 20.35 -17.06 -34.91
CA ILE A 56 19.93 -16.87 -36.31
C ILE A 56 19.38 -18.16 -36.92
N LEU A 57 19.70 -19.31 -36.34
CA LEU A 57 19.18 -20.60 -36.78
C LEU A 57 17.85 -20.91 -36.11
N ASP A 58 16.77 -20.76 -36.88
CA ASP A 58 15.46 -21.25 -36.51
C ASP A 58 15.47 -22.78 -36.47
N ALA A 59 15.36 -23.34 -35.27
CA ALA A 59 15.33 -24.78 -35.04
C ALA A 59 14.04 -25.45 -35.53
N ASN A 60 13.01 -24.67 -35.88
CA ASN A 60 11.75 -25.19 -36.43
C ASN A 60 11.83 -25.45 -37.95
N LYS A 61 12.88 -24.97 -38.62
CA LYS A 61 13.10 -25.20 -40.05
C LYS A 61 13.64 -26.60 -40.31
N THR A 62 13.12 -27.26 -41.34
CA THR A 62 13.51 -28.65 -41.66
C THR A 62 14.95 -28.72 -42.16
N ALA A 63 15.60 -29.87 -41.99
CA ALA A 63 17.01 -30.06 -42.33
C ALA A 63 17.33 -29.87 -43.83
N GLU A 64 16.31 -29.93 -44.69
CA GLU A 64 16.40 -29.79 -46.15
C GLU A 64 16.24 -28.33 -46.62
N GLU A 65 15.77 -27.42 -45.75
CA GLU A 65 15.67 -26.01 -46.10
C GLU A 65 17.06 -25.37 -46.25
N PRO A 66 17.34 -24.68 -47.38
CA PRO A 66 18.62 -24.06 -47.63
C PRO A 66 18.90 -22.93 -46.64
N LEU A 67 20.17 -22.78 -46.26
CA LEU A 67 20.63 -21.69 -45.41
C LEU A 67 20.69 -20.39 -46.22
N THR A 68 20.20 -19.31 -45.63
CA THR A 68 20.31 -17.95 -46.18
C THR A 68 21.76 -17.46 -46.12
N ALA A 69 22.14 -16.50 -46.98
CA ALA A 69 23.50 -15.95 -46.98
C ALA A 69 23.93 -15.34 -45.63
N ALA A 70 22.98 -14.83 -44.85
CA ALA A 70 23.22 -14.35 -43.48
C ALA A 70 23.51 -15.51 -42.50
N GLU A 71 22.71 -16.58 -42.53
CA GLU A 71 22.93 -17.81 -41.74
C GLU A 71 24.30 -18.44 -42.05
N VAL A 72 24.68 -18.51 -43.33
CA VAL A 72 25.98 -19.05 -43.76
C VAL A 72 27.13 -18.25 -43.18
N LYS A 73 27.05 -16.91 -43.23
CA LYS A 73 28.08 -16.01 -42.70
C LYS A 73 28.27 -16.22 -41.20
N GLU A 74 27.19 -16.28 -40.44
CA GLU A 74 27.26 -16.49 -39.00
C GLU A 74 27.74 -17.89 -38.62
N LEU A 75 27.23 -18.93 -39.29
CA LEU A 75 27.70 -20.31 -39.09
C LEU A 75 29.21 -20.42 -39.32
N THR A 76 29.74 -19.69 -40.30
CA THR A 76 31.19 -19.64 -40.54
C THR A 76 31.94 -19.03 -39.35
N GLU A 77 31.40 -17.99 -38.71
CA GLU A 77 31.98 -17.39 -37.50
C GLU A 77 31.88 -18.34 -36.29
N HIS A 78 30.74 -19.01 -36.12
CA HIS A 78 30.53 -20.02 -35.09
C HIS A 78 31.50 -21.20 -35.26
N PHE A 79 31.64 -21.75 -36.46
CA PHE A 79 32.57 -22.86 -36.72
C PHE A 79 34.04 -22.47 -36.58
N ARG A 80 34.41 -21.22 -36.87
CA ARG A 80 35.75 -20.71 -36.54
C ARG A 80 35.98 -20.70 -35.02
N PHE A 81 34.98 -20.29 -34.24
CA PHE A 81 35.04 -20.36 -32.78
C PHE A 81 35.15 -21.81 -32.28
N VAL A 82 34.32 -22.72 -32.80
CA VAL A 82 34.34 -24.14 -32.43
C VAL A 82 35.67 -24.78 -32.80
N SER A 83 36.24 -24.45 -33.95
CA SER A 83 37.55 -24.93 -34.40
C SER A 83 38.66 -24.51 -33.43
N LYS A 84 38.67 -23.24 -33.00
CA LYS A 84 39.61 -22.72 -32.00
C LYS A 84 39.52 -23.46 -30.67
N HIS A 85 38.31 -23.83 -30.21
CA HIS A 85 38.08 -24.46 -28.91
C HIS A 85 37.86 -25.98 -28.96
N ARG A 86 38.04 -26.61 -30.13
CA ARG A 86 37.76 -28.05 -30.36
C ARG A 86 38.41 -28.97 -29.34
N LYS A 87 39.69 -28.73 -29.02
CA LYS A 87 40.45 -29.56 -28.07
C LYS A 87 39.91 -29.42 -26.65
N LEU A 88 39.55 -28.19 -26.25
CA LEU A 88 39.00 -27.90 -24.93
C LEU A 88 37.61 -28.52 -24.76
N LEU A 89 36.76 -28.43 -25.78
CA LEU A 89 35.43 -29.05 -25.85
C LEU A 89 35.48 -30.57 -26.10
N ARG A 90 36.66 -31.15 -26.35
CA ARG A 90 36.85 -32.59 -26.67
C ARG A 90 35.92 -33.10 -27.78
N LEU A 91 35.65 -32.27 -28.79
CA LEU A 91 34.75 -32.63 -29.88
C LEU A 91 35.37 -33.67 -30.80
N LYS A 92 34.57 -34.67 -31.18
CA LYS A 92 34.90 -35.70 -32.18
C LYS A 92 34.07 -35.46 -33.46
N PRO A 93 34.56 -34.61 -34.39
CA PRO A 93 33.87 -34.37 -35.64
C PRO A 93 34.00 -35.56 -36.59
N ASN A 94 32.98 -35.81 -37.41
CA ASN A 94 33.09 -36.72 -38.55
C ASN A 94 33.78 -36.01 -39.74
N ALA A 95 34.03 -36.73 -40.83
CA ALA A 95 34.78 -36.18 -41.98
C ALA A 95 34.11 -34.94 -42.63
N ALA A 96 32.78 -34.85 -42.60
CA ALA A 96 32.05 -33.70 -43.16
C ALA A 96 32.11 -32.49 -42.22
N GLU A 97 31.94 -32.72 -40.91
CA GLU A 97 32.07 -31.68 -39.88
C GLU A 97 33.50 -31.15 -39.77
N ASP A 98 34.52 -31.99 -39.96
CA ASP A 98 35.92 -31.57 -39.93
C ASP A 98 36.23 -30.60 -41.09
N ARG A 99 35.62 -30.80 -42.27
CA ARG A 99 35.73 -29.85 -43.40
C ARG A 99 35.09 -28.49 -43.08
N LEU A 100 33.96 -28.49 -42.36
CA LEU A 100 33.31 -27.25 -41.89
C LEU A 100 34.19 -26.51 -40.86
N LEU A 101 34.76 -27.23 -39.89
CA LEU A 101 35.61 -26.65 -38.85
C LEU A 101 36.96 -26.12 -39.38
N ASN A 102 37.50 -26.76 -40.41
CA ASN A 102 38.75 -26.34 -41.04
C ASN A 102 38.55 -25.24 -42.10
N GLY A 103 37.29 -24.90 -42.42
CA GLY A 103 36.95 -23.86 -43.39
C GLY A 103 37.14 -24.26 -44.86
N SER A 104 37.30 -25.56 -45.14
CA SER A 104 37.44 -26.07 -46.52
C SER A 104 36.09 -26.27 -47.22
N GLN A 105 34.99 -26.24 -46.47
CA GLN A 105 33.63 -26.32 -47.00
C GLN A 105 32.74 -25.23 -46.37
N THR A 106 31.90 -24.62 -47.20
CA THR A 106 30.88 -23.65 -46.78
C THR A 106 29.72 -24.34 -46.07
N PRO A 107 29.14 -23.73 -45.02
CA PRO A 107 28.02 -24.32 -44.29
C PRO A 107 26.72 -24.19 -45.09
N GLU A 108 26.47 -25.11 -46.01
CA GLU A 108 25.29 -25.09 -46.91
C GLU A 108 24.16 -26.02 -46.44
N HIS A 109 24.50 -27.10 -45.74
CA HIS A 109 23.53 -28.09 -45.27
C HIS A 109 23.14 -27.86 -43.81
N ARG A 110 21.88 -27.43 -43.57
CA ARG A 110 21.34 -27.14 -42.23
C ARG A 110 21.48 -28.33 -41.28
N GLY A 111 21.11 -29.54 -41.73
CA GLY A 111 21.19 -30.75 -40.89
C GLY A 111 22.60 -31.04 -40.35
N VAL A 112 23.63 -30.94 -41.19
CA VAL A 112 25.04 -31.17 -40.78
C VAL A 112 25.50 -30.08 -39.81
N CYS A 113 25.12 -28.83 -40.07
CA CYS A 113 25.46 -27.70 -39.20
C CYS A 113 24.80 -27.83 -37.82
N MET A 114 23.52 -28.19 -37.77
CA MET A 114 22.78 -28.40 -36.53
C MET A 114 23.31 -29.61 -35.75
N HIS A 115 23.66 -30.71 -36.43
CA HIS A 115 24.26 -31.86 -35.79
C HIS A 115 25.61 -31.52 -35.13
N LEU A 116 26.46 -30.73 -35.79
CA LEU A 116 27.73 -30.27 -35.22
C LEU A 116 27.52 -29.38 -33.99
N LEU A 117 26.62 -28.40 -34.05
CA LEU A 117 26.30 -27.54 -32.91
C LEU A 117 25.64 -28.33 -31.77
N GLY A 118 24.81 -29.33 -32.09
CA GLY A 118 24.16 -30.21 -31.12
C GLY A 118 25.13 -31.09 -30.31
N LYS A 119 26.37 -31.32 -30.80
CA LYS A 119 27.43 -31.97 -30.02
C LYS A 119 27.98 -31.09 -28.89
N ILE A 120 27.70 -29.79 -28.92
CA ILE A 120 28.11 -28.83 -27.89
C ILE A 120 26.95 -28.70 -26.90
N ASP A 121 26.79 -29.75 -26.09
CA ASP A 121 25.75 -29.82 -25.07
C ASP A 121 26.20 -29.24 -23.72
N ARG A 122 25.26 -29.15 -22.78
CA ARG A 122 25.51 -28.66 -21.41
C ARG A 122 26.67 -29.38 -20.72
N ALA A 123 26.76 -30.70 -20.84
CA ALA A 123 27.77 -31.50 -20.16
C ALA A 123 29.18 -31.22 -20.70
N THR A 124 29.28 -31.07 -22.03
CA THR A 124 30.51 -30.74 -22.74
C THR A 124 31.00 -29.34 -22.37
N VAL A 125 30.10 -28.36 -22.36
CA VAL A 125 30.43 -26.97 -22.00
C VAL A 125 30.84 -26.86 -20.54
N LYS A 126 30.08 -27.45 -19.60
CA LYS A 126 30.43 -27.45 -18.18
C LYS A 126 31.81 -28.04 -17.94
N SER A 127 32.08 -29.22 -18.51
CA SER A 127 33.37 -29.88 -18.40
C SER A 127 34.53 -29.09 -18.99
N ALA A 128 34.28 -28.24 -19.99
CA ALA A 128 35.27 -27.36 -20.58
C ALA A 128 35.55 -26.15 -19.69
N VAL A 129 34.50 -25.55 -19.11
CA VAL A 129 34.60 -24.43 -18.15
C VAL A 129 35.33 -24.85 -16.87
N ASP A 130 35.03 -26.05 -16.33
CA ASP A 130 35.66 -26.57 -15.11
C ASP A 130 37.18 -26.77 -15.25
N ARG A 131 37.69 -26.91 -16.48
CA ARG A 131 39.14 -27.04 -16.77
C ARG A 131 39.86 -25.70 -16.92
N LEU A 132 39.12 -24.60 -17.04
CA LEU A 132 39.70 -23.27 -17.14
C LEU A 132 39.87 -22.71 -15.73
N GLU A 133 41.05 -22.18 -15.42
CA GLU A 133 41.35 -21.61 -14.09
C GLU A 133 41.01 -20.11 -14.00
N ASN A 134 41.05 -19.41 -15.14
CA ASN A 134 40.84 -17.96 -15.21
C ASN A 134 39.40 -17.61 -15.58
N ASP A 135 38.76 -16.75 -14.79
CA ASP A 135 37.38 -16.32 -14.99
C ASP A 135 37.15 -15.57 -16.30
N LYS A 136 38.17 -14.88 -16.83
CA LYS A 136 38.10 -14.24 -18.13
C LYS A 136 38.01 -15.26 -19.27
N ASP A 137 38.81 -16.32 -19.21
CA ASP A 137 38.80 -17.38 -20.23
C ASP A 137 37.49 -18.19 -20.18
N ARG A 138 36.93 -18.39 -18.98
CA ARG A 138 35.59 -18.98 -18.80
C ARG A 138 34.53 -18.12 -19.45
N THR A 139 34.56 -16.82 -19.21
CA THR A 139 33.61 -15.86 -19.76
C THR A 139 33.71 -15.79 -21.29
N ASP A 140 34.93 -15.76 -21.85
CA ASP A 140 35.16 -15.74 -23.30
C ASP A 140 34.67 -17.02 -24.00
N LEU A 141 34.88 -18.19 -23.37
CA LEU A 141 34.36 -19.46 -23.87
C LEU A 141 32.81 -19.44 -23.87
N LEU A 142 32.21 -19.08 -22.75
CA LEU A 142 30.76 -19.04 -22.59
C LEU A 142 30.10 -18.01 -23.50
N ALA A 143 30.72 -16.83 -23.66
CA ALA A 143 30.31 -15.79 -24.61
C ALA A 143 30.22 -16.31 -26.04
N GLY A 144 31.16 -17.17 -26.46
CA GLY A 144 31.12 -17.76 -27.80
C GLY A 144 30.03 -18.83 -27.96
N VAL A 145 29.81 -19.67 -26.93
CA VAL A 145 28.79 -20.73 -26.96
C VAL A 145 27.37 -20.15 -26.94
N VAL A 146 27.13 -19.12 -26.14
CA VAL A 146 25.82 -18.46 -25.99
C VAL A 146 25.31 -17.84 -27.30
N ARG A 147 26.18 -17.55 -28.26
CA ARG A 147 25.75 -17.03 -29.58
C ARG A 147 24.84 -18.02 -30.31
N PHE A 148 25.12 -19.32 -30.19
CA PHE A 148 24.42 -20.37 -30.93
C PHE A 148 23.69 -21.39 -30.04
N SER A 149 23.84 -21.32 -28.71
CA SER A 149 23.09 -22.15 -27.77
C SER A 149 21.91 -21.37 -27.15
N ASN A 150 20.76 -22.05 -27.05
CA ASN A 150 19.58 -21.55 -26.34
C ASN A 150 19.37 -22.28 -25.00
N ASP A 151 20.33 -23.08 -24.53
CA ASP A 151 20.22 -23.80 -23.26
C ASP A 151 20.26 -22.78 -22.09
N PRO A 152 19.21 -22.71 -21.25
CA PRO A 152 19.16 -21.80 -20.11
C PRO A 152 20.30 -22.01 -19.11
N ALA A 153 20.83 -23.23 -18.95
CA ALA A 153 21.94 -23.51 -18.05
C ALA A 153 23.25 -22.88 -18.54
N ILE A 154 23.48 -22.87 -19.86
CA ILE A 154 24.68 -22.26 -20.46
C ILE A 154 24.57 -20.74 -20.39
N LEU A 155 23.38 -20.19 -20.66
CA LEU A 155 23.10 -18.76 -20.48
C LEU A 155 23.34 -18.30 -19.05
N LEU A 156 22.84 -19.05 -18.05
CA LEU A 156 23.06 -18.73 -16.64
C LEU A 156 24.55 -18.79 -16.26
N ALA A 157 25.26 -19.85 -16.67
CA ALA A 157 26.69 -19.96 -16.41
C ALA A 157 27.48 -18.79 -17.03
N TYR A 158 27.10 -18.33 -18.23
CA TYR A 158 27.70 -17.16 -18.85
C TYR A 158 27.47 -15.89 -18.02
N LEU A 159 26.23 -15.67 -17.56
CA LEU A 159 25.88 -14.49 -16.77
C LEU A 159 26.60 -14.47 -15.42
N GLU A 160 26.77 -15.63 -14.77
CA GLU A 160 27.57 -15.78 -13.54
C GLU A 160 29.06 -15.51 -13.76
N ALA A 161 29.63 -16.08 -14.84
CA ALA A 161 31.03 -15.85 -15.18
C ALA A 161 31.28 -14.37 -15.52
N LEU A 162 30.33 -13.73 -16.20
CA LEU A 162 30.38 -12.32 -16.52
C LEU A 162 30.25 -11.44 -15.27
N SER A 163 29.36 -11.76 -14.34
CA SER A 163 29.26 -11.01 -13.07
C SER A 163 30.53 -11.08 -12.23
N ALA A 164 31.28 -12.18 -12.33
CA ALA A 164 32.55 -12.35 -11.63
C ALA A 164 33.72 -11.61 -12.31
N SER A 165 33.68 -11.42 -13.63
CA SER A 165 34.83 -10.96 -14.43
C SER A 165 34.72 -9.54 -15.01
N SER A 166 33.55 -8.90 -14.95
CA SER A 166 33.28 -7.61 -15.59
C SER A 166 32.82 -6.52 -14.61
N SER A 167 32.70 -5.27 -15.10
CA SER A 167 32.13 -4.20 -14.28
C SER A 167 30.63 -4.43 -14.03
N ARG A 168 30.13 -3.99 -12.87
CA ARG A 168 28.71 -4.15 -12.50
C ARG A 168 27.76 -3.63 -13.58
N THR A 169 28.06 -2.48 -14.17
CA THR A 169 27.30 -1.87 -15.28
C THR A 169 27.24 -2.75 -16.53
N GLU A 170 28.31 -3.44 -16.87
CA GLU A 170 28.35 -4.34 -18.02
C GLU A 170 27.59 -5.64 -17.74
N ALA A 171 27.75 -6.20 -16.54
CA ALA A 171 27.01 -7.38 -16.09
C ALA A 171 25.50 -7.12 -16.07
N THR A 172 25.05 -5.96 -15.57
CA THR A 172 23.63 -5.56 -15.58
C THR A 172 23.08 -5.44 -17.00
N ALA A 173 23.82 -4.84 -17.92
CA ALA A 173 23.37 -4.67 -19.30
C ALA A 173 23.31 -6.01 -20.06
N ALA A 174 24.30 -6.88 -19.84
CA ALA A 174 24.31 -8.23 -20.39
C ALA A 174 23.17 -9.08 -19.81
N LEU A 175 22.90 -8.98 -18.51
CA LEU A 175 21.75 -9.64 -17.90
C LEU A 175 20.44 -9.19 -18.57
N GLY A 176 20.24 -7.88 -18.75
CA GLY A 176 19.09 -7.33 -19.49
C GLY A 176 18.86 -7.95 -20.89
N LEU A 177 19.95 -8.22 -21.62
CA LEU A 177 19.89 -8.87 -22.93
C LEU A 177 19.70 -10.39 -22.82
N GLY A 178 20.33 -11.03 -21.84
CA GLY A 178 20.21 -12.46 -21.55
C GLY A 178 18.79 -12.85 -21.16
N LEU A 179 18.10 -11.99 -20.39
CA LEU A 179 16.69 -12.19 -19.98
C LEU A 179 15.75 -12.36 -21.18
N ARG A 180 16.03 -11.67 -22.29
CA ARG A 180 15.22 -11.79 -23.52
C ARG A 180 15.44 -13.11 -24.26
N ARG A 181 16.53 -13.84 -23.95
CA ARG A 181 16.90 -15.10 -24.60
C ARG A 181 16.56 -16.33 -23.76
N ILE A 182 16.32 -16.18 -22.46
CA ILE A 182 15.96 -17.30 -21.59
C ILE A 182 14.52 -17.71 -21.87
N ASP A 183 14.33 -18.95 -22.31
CA ASP A 183 13.02 -19.59 -22.30
C ASP A 183 12.71 -20.11 -20.88
N PHE A 184 12.00 -19.31 -20.09
CA PHE A 184 11.62 -19.64 -18.72
C PHE A 184 10.71 -20.87 -18.61
N SER A 185 10.07 -21.33 -19.71
CA SER A 185 9.27 -22.56 -19.69
C SER A 185 10.12 -23.83 -19.50
N GLN A 186 11.41 -23.76 -19.82
CA GLN A 186 12.37 -24.88 -19.73
C GLN A 186 13.29 -24.78 -18.51
N VAL A 187 13.11 -23.77 -17.66
CA VAL A 187 13.96 -23.53 -16.49
C VAL A 187 13.47 -24.35 -15.31
N SER A 188 14.35 -25.18 -14.75
CA SER A 188 14.06 -25.91 -13.50
C SER A 188 14.01 -24.96 -12.29
N ALA A 189 13.29 -25.34 -11.24
CA ALA A 189 13.21 -24.56 -9.99
C ALA A 189 14.59 -24.21 -9.40
N ALA A 190 15.57 -25.11 -9.49
CA ALA A 190 16.94 -24.87 -9.02
C ALA A 190 17.67 -23.81 -9.87
N GLN A 191 17.53 -23.87 -11.20
CA GLN A 191 18.09 -22.85 -12.10
C GLN A 191 17.42 -21.50 -11.89
N MET A 192 16.11 -21.49 -11.65
CA MET A 192 15.37 -20.26 -11.38
C MET A 192 15.80 -19.62 -10.05
N ARG A 193 16.01 -20.39 -8.98
CA ARG A 193 16.57 -19.86 -7.72
C ARG A 193 17.95 -19.24 -7.93
N ARG A 194 18.81 -19.93 -8.67
CA ARG A 194 20.16 -19.43 -8.96
C ARG A 194 20.15 -18.15 -9.79
N PHE A 195 19.23 -18.07 -10.75
CA PHE A 195 18.97 -16.86 -11.50
C PHE A 195 18.51 -15.69 -10.59
N LEU A 196 17.59 -15.95 -9.66
CA LEU A 196 17.10 -14.94 -8.73
C LEU A 196 18.19 -14.46 -7.76
N GLU A 197 19.10 -15.35 -7.34
CA GLU A 197 20.32 -14.97 -6.59
C GLU A 197 21.16 -13.97 -7.38
N LEU A 198 21.43 -14.26 -8.65
CA LEU A 198 22.20 -13.38 -9.52
C LEU A 198 21.54 -12.00 -9.69
N VAL A 199 20.21 -11.95 -9.81
CA VAL A 199 19.46 -10.68 -9.84
C VAL A 199 19.63 -9.90 -8.55
N VAL A 200 19.56 -10.57 -7.40
CA VAL A 200 19.74 -9.93 -6.08
C VAL A 200 21.17 -9.41 -5.90
N GLU A 201 22.17 -10.16 -6.35
CA GLU A 201 23.59 -9.77 -6.27
C GLU A 201 23.92 -8.57 -7.18
N LEU A 202 23.40 -8.56 -8.41
CA LEU A 202 23.73 -7.54 -9.39
C LEU A 202 22.95 -6.25 -9.21
N PHE A 203 21.65 -6.31 -8.92
CA PHE A 203 20.80 -5.13 -8.85
C PHE A 203 20.69 -4.55 -7.44
N GLU A 204 20.82 -3.23 -7.37
CA GLU A 204 20.62 -2.48 -6.13
C GLU A 204 19.17 -2.57 -5.64
N PHE A 205 19.01 -2.32 -4.35
CA PHE A 205 17.72 -2.32 -3.67
C PHE A 205 16.68 -1.40 -4.34
N ARG A 206 17.11 -0.29 -4.97
CA ARG A 206 16.20 0.67 -5.62
C ARG A 206 15.73 0.24 -7.01
N ASP A 207 16.55 -0.49 -7.77
CA ASP A 207 16.24 -0.88 -9.15
C ASP A 207 15.59 -2.26 -9.25
N ARG A 208 15.89 -3.14 -8.28
CA ARG A 208 15.38 -4.51 -8.21
C ARG A 208 13.85 -4.62 -8.25
N PRO A 209 13.06 -3.78 -7.54
CA PRO A 209 11.61 -3.90 -7.57
C PRO A 209 11.03 -3.76 -8.98
N GLN A 210 11.46 -2.74 -9.73
CA GLN A 210 10.93 -2.50 -11.07
C GLN A 210 11.31 -3.63 -12.03
N LEU A 211 12.59 -4.05 -12.02
CA LEU A 211 13.04 -5.17 -12.85
C LEU A 211 12.23 -6.44 -12.58
N MET A 212 12.01 -6.77 -11.30
CA MET A 212 11.26 -7.96 -10.93
C MET A 212 9.80 -7.87 -11.34
N LEU A 213 9.18 -6.69 -11.24
CA LEU A 213 7.81 -6.49 -11.74
C LEU A 213 7.74 -6.64 -13.26
N ASP A 214 8.67 -6.05 -14.00
CA ASP A 214 8.74 -6.19 -15.46
C ASP A 214 8.90 -7.67 -15.88
N LEU A 215 9.68 -8.44 -15.14
CA LEU A 215 9.84 -9.88 -15.38
C LEU A 215 8.58 -10.68 -15.04
N LEU A 216 7.87 -10.31 -13.98
CA LEU A 216 6.62 -10.95 -13.55
C LEU A 216 5.45 -10.74 -14.53
N GLU A 217 5.54 -9.77 -15.44
CA GLU A 217 4.60 -9.64 -16.56
C GLU A 217 4.65 -10.83 -17.52
N SER A 218 5.80 -11.53 -17.60
CA SER A 218 5.94 -12.74 -18.40
C SER A 218 5.30 -13.95 -17.69
N PRO A 219 4.29 -14.62 -18.30
CA PRO A 219 3.63 -15.77 -17.68
C PRO A 219 4.60 -16.94 -17.42
N THR A 220 5.55 -17.18 -18.34
CA THR A 220 6.54 -18.26 -18.18
C THR A 220 7.51 -17.97 -17.04
N PHE A 221 7.90 -16.70 -16.85
CA PHE A 221 8.69 -16.28 -15.71
C PHE A 221 7.91 -16.42 -14.40
N LYS A 222 6.65 -15.94 -14.36
CA LYS A 222 5.78 -16.06 -13.18
C LYS A 222 5.67 -17.52 -12.74
N SER A 223 5.35 -18.44 -13.66
CA SER A 223 5.25 -19.86 -13.36
C SER A 223 6.56 -20.47 -12.86
N ALA A 224 7.70 -20.14 -13.48
CA ALA A 224 9.01 -20.63 -13.05
C ALA A 224 9.37 -20.09 -11.64
N PHE A 225 9.08 -18.82 -11.35
CA PHE A 225 9.30 -18.23 -10.04
C PHE A 225 8.39 -18.87 -8.99
N ASP A 226 7.10 -19.06 -9.28
CA ASP A 226 6.17 -19.72 -8.35
C ASP A 226 6.62 -21.14 -8.01
N ALA A 227 7.10 -21.91 -8.99
CA ALA A 227 7.67 -23.23 -8.76
C ALA A 227 8.97 -23.17 -7.92
N ALA A 228 9.81 -22.16 -8.15
CA ALA A 228 11.04 -21.94 -7.40
C ALA A 228 10.81 -21.51 -5.94
N ALA A 229 9.69 -20.85 -5.67
CA ALA A 229 9.32 -20.29 -4.38
C ALA A 229 9.05 -21.35 -3.30
N VAL A 230 8.66 -22.58 -3.68
CA VAL A 230 8.33 -23.67 -2.76
C VAL A 230 9.49 -24.01 -1.82
N ASP A 231 10.71 -24.08 -2.36
CA ASP A 231 11.94 -24.41 -1.62
C ASP A 231 12.95 -23.26 -1.71
N MET A 232 12.47 -22.01 -1.62
CA MET A 232 13.33 -20.84 -1.73
C MET A 232 14.14 -20.61 -0.44
N PRO A 233 15.46 -20.37 -0.53
CA PRO A 233 16.27 -19.98 0.62
C PRO A 233 15.67 -18.78 1.38
N PRO A 234 15.68 -18.78 2.73
CA PRO A 234 15.02 -17.74 3.53
C PRO A 234 15.42 -16.30 3.15
N VAL A 235 16.71 -16.07 2.89
CA VAL A 235 17.24 -14.75 2.50
C VAL A 235 16.63 -14.26 1.18
N LEU A 236 16.47 -15.14 0.19
CA LEU A 236 15.84 -14.80 -1.08
C LEU A 236 14.33 -14.60 -0.92
N ALA A 237 13.69 -15.45 -0.10
CA ALA A 237 12.27 -15.34 0.19
C ALA A 237 11.92 -14.00 0.84
N GLU A 238 12.75 -13.51 1.77
CA GLU A 238 12.56 -12.19 2.39
C GLU A 238 12.70 -11.02 1.40
N LEU A 239 13.58 -11.15 0.40
CA LEU A 239 13.86 -10.10 -0.58
C LEU A 239 12.87 -10.07 -1.75
N LEU A 240 12.42 -11.25 -2.19
CA LEU A 240 11.64 -11.41 -3.42
C LEU A 240 10.18 -11.80 -3.16
N GLY A 241 9.89 -12.41 -2.01
CA GLY A 241 8.53 -12.71 -1.55
C GLY A 241 7.62 -11.48 -1.54
N PRO A 242 8.06 -10.32 -1.02
CA PRO A 242 7.29 -9.08 -1.07
C PRO A 242 6.93 -8.62 -2.49
N LEU A 243 7.87 -8.75 -3.44
CA LEU A 243 7.67 -8.35 -4.84
C LEU A 243 6.67 -9.26 -5.55
N ARG A 244 6.72 -10.57 -5.26
CA ARG A 244 5.76 -11.55 -5.75
C ARG A 244 4.35 -11.28 -5.20
N ALA A 245 4.25 -11.04 -3.89
CA ALA A 245 2.99 -10.76 -3.21
C ALA A 245 2.32 -9.47 -3.74
N VAL A 246 3.10 -8.39 -3.87
CA VAL A 246 2.56 -7.13 -4.39
C VAL A 246 2.20 -7.24 -5.87
N HIS A 247 2.96 -7.98 -6.69
CA HIS A 247 2.59 -8.21 -8.09
C HIS A 247 1.21 -8.90 -8.20
N ALA A 248 1.00 -10.00 -7.47
CA ALA A 248 -0.27 -10.72 -7.46
C ALA A 248 -1.43 -9.82 -7.01
N ALA A 249 -1.30 -9.14 -5.87
CA ALA A 249 -2.37 -8.32 -5.31
C ALA A 249 -2.64 -7.02 -6.08
N VAL A 250 -1.59 -6.30 -6.50
CA VAL A 250 -1.69 -4.96 -7.11
C VAL A 250 -1.84 -5.03 -8.61
N PHE A 251 -1.09 -5.88 -9.31
CA PHE A 251 -1.10 -5.92 -10.77
C PHE A 251 -2.09 -6.95 -11.30
N CYS A 252 -2.11 -8.16 -10.74
CA CYS A 252 -3.07 -9.19 -11.14
C CYS A 252 -4.45 -9.05 -10.47
N GLY A 253 -4.54 -8.38 -9.31
CA GLY A 253 -5.79 -8.31 -8.54
C GLY A 253 -6.16 -9.62 -7.85
N GLU A 254 -5.20 -10.51 -7.65
CA GLU A 254 -5.36 -11.81 -7.01
C GLU A 254 -5.33 -11.65 -5.48
N THR A 255 -6.35 -12.12 -4.78
CA THR A 255 -6.33 -12.25 -3.31
C THR A 255 -5.76 -13.61 -2.94
N SER A 256 -4.44 -13.73 -2.91
CA SER A 256 -3.79 -15.00 -2.54
C SER A 256 -3.99 -15.28 -1.04
N GLN A 257 -4.76 -16.31 -0.70
CA GLN A 257 -4.91 -16.78 0.70
C GLN A 257 -3.60 -17.33 1.28
N ASP A 258 -2.67 -17.74 0.41
CA ASP A 258 -1.40 -18.40 0.77
C ASP A 258 -0.21 -17.43 0.92
N SER A 259 -0.42 -16.11 0.73
CA SER A 259 0.66 -15.12 0.87
C SER A 259 0.72 -14.58 2.29
N ASP A 260 1.91 -14.57 2.90
CA ASP A 260 2.14 -13.90 4.19
C ASP A 260 1.71 -12.42 4.08
N PRO A 261 0.74 -11.95 4.88
CA PRO A 261 0.29 -10.56 4.89
C PRO A 261 1.45 -9.56 5.07
N ARG A 262 2.52 -9.95 5.76
CA ARG A 262 3.72 -9.12 5.96
C ARG A 262 4.49 -8.90 4.65
N HIS A 263 4.54 -9.90 3.77
CA HIS A 263 5.15 -9.75 2.46
C HIS A 263 4.38 -8.76 1.60
N LEU A 264 3.05 -8.81 1.62
CA LEU A 264 2.24 -7.84 0.89
C LEU A 264 2.48 -6.41 1.39
N GLN A 265 2.42 -6.18 2.70
CA GLN A 265 2.66 -4.86 3.28
C GLN A 265 4.06 -4.32 2.93
N ARG A 266 5.09 -5.16 3.07
CA ARG A 266 6.46 -4.79 2.70
C ARG A 266 6.60 -4.51 1.21
N GLY A 267 5.92 -5.28 0.36
CA GLY A 267 5.91 -5.07 -1.09
C GLY A 267 5.25 -3.74 -1.47
N VAL A 268 4.12 -3.41 -0.85
CA VAL A 268 3.45 -2.11 -1.02
C VAL A 268 4.36 -0.96 -0.59
N ALA A 269 5.02 -1.07 0.56
CA ALA A 269 5.97 -0.06 1.04
C ALA A 269 7.14 0.13 0.06
N LEU A 270 7.70 -0.96 -0.48
CA LEU A 270 8.77 -0.91 -1.49
C LEU A 270 8.33 -0.15 -2.75
N LEU A 271 7.11 -0.37 -3.24
CA LEU A 271 6.62 0.34 -4.42
C LEU A 271 6.38 1.83 -4.14
N LEU A 272 5.78 2.16 -2.98
CA LEU A 272 5.52 3.56 -2.60
C LEU A 272 6.82 4.36 -2.40
N GLN A 273 7.89 3.72 -1.94
CA GLN A 273 9.23 4.33 -1.82
C GLN A 273 9.97 4.50 -3.16
N GLY A 274 9.41 3.97 -4.25
CA GLY A 274 9.96 4.06 -5.60
C GLY A 274 9.96 5.48 -6.17
N HIS A 275 10.52 5.63 -7.38
CA HIS A 275 10.52 6.92 -8.07
C HIS A 275 9.10 7.34 -8.47
N THR A 276 8.77 8.62 -8.28
CA THR A 276 7.46 9.20 -8.66
C THR A 276 7.10 8.91 -10.12
N ALA A 277 8.07 8.98 -11.04
CA ALA A 277 7.83 8.69 -12.46
C ALA A 277 7.32 7.25 -12.70
N THR A 278 7.84 6.29 -11.93
CA THR A 278 7.45 4.87 -12.00
C THR A 278 6.03 4.66 -11.46
N LEU A 279 5.67 5.31 -10.35
CA LEU A 279 4.29 5.24 -9.82
C LEU A 279 3.27 5.75 -10.85
N ARG A 280 3.63 6.77 -11.62
CA ARG A 280 2.78 7.34 -12.68
C ARG A 280 2.67 6.45 -13.91
N SER A 281 3.66 5.60 -14.19
CA SER A 281 3.61 4.69 -15.35
C SER A 281 2.76 3.45 -15.12
N TYR A 282 2.39 3.14 -13.88
CA TYR A 282 1.57 1.95 -13.59
C TYR A 282 0.17 2.01 -14.22
N PRO A 283 -0.42 0.85 -14.57
CA PRO A 283 -1.81 0.79 -15.01
C PRO A 283 -2.77 1.37 -13.96
N GLU A 284 -3.87 1.97 -14.40
CA GLU A 284 -4.84 2.63 -13.49
C GLU A 284 -5.37 1.70 -12.40
N GLY A 285 -5.71 0.45 -12.75
CA GLY A 285 -6.15 -0.56 -11.77
C GLY A 285 -5.08 -0.89 -10.73
N ALA A 286 -3.81 -0.90 -11.12
CA ALA A 286 -2.68 -1.09 -10.21
C ALA A 286 -2.47 0.13 -9.31
N LYS A 287 -2.52 1.36 -9.86
CA LYS A 287 -2.46 2.60 -9.08
C LYS A 287 -3.52 2.63 -7.99
N ARG A 288 -4.76 2.27 -8.32
CA ARG A 288 -5.89 2.22 -7.37
C ARG A 288 -5.64 1.21 -6.26
N ARG A 289 -5.30 -0.05 -6.59
CA ARG A 289 -5.08 -1.10 -5.58
C ARG A 289 -3.87 -0.79 -4.70
N LEU A 290 -2.79 -0.27 -5.29
CA LEU A 290 -1.61 0.17 -4.55
C LEU A 290 -1.96 1.29 -3.56
N PHE A 291 -2.78 2.26 -3.99
CA PHE A 291 -3.27 3.32 -3.11
C PHE A 291 -4.11 2.78 -1.95
N GLU A 292 -5.11 1.94 -2.24
CA GLU A 292 -6.01 1.37 -1.23
C GLU A 292 -5.24 0.56 -0.18
N LEU A 293 -4.28 -0.28 -0.61
CA LEU A 293 -3.40 -1.04 0.28
C LEU A 293 -2.43 -0.13 1.04
N GLY A 294 -1.87 0.89 0.38
CA GLY A 294 -0.92 1.82 0.97
C GLY A 294 -1.51 2.68 2.08
N VAL A 295 -2.77 3.11 1.95
CA VAL A 295 -3.49 3.86 2.99
C VAL A 295 -3.70 3.01 4.25
N GLN A 296 -3.91 1.70 4.09
CA GLN A 296 -4.13 0.76 5.21
C GLN A 296 -2.81 0.26 5.85
N GLY A 297 -1.68 0.49 5.19
CA GLY A 297 -0.37 0.01 5.61
C GLY A 297 0.21 0.74 6.83
N GLU A 298 1.10 0.06 7.55
CA GLU A 298 1.87 0.66 8.64
C GLU A 298 2.84 1.73 8.09
N ASP A 299 3.55 1.39 7.00
CA ASP A 299 4.48 2.25 6.25
C ASP A 299 3.76 3.27 5.35
N PHE A 300 2.88 4.06 5.95
CA PHE A 300 2.11 5.10 5.26
C PHE A 300 3.03 6.22 4.74
N ASP A 301 3.13 6.32 3.42
CA ASP A 301 3.82 7.42 2.74
C ASP A 301 2.81 8.37 2.09
N PRO A 302 2.46 9.49 2.76
CA PRO A 302 1.47 10.39 2.23
C PRO A 302 1.92 11.13 0.96
N LYS A 303 3.23 11.28 0.70
CA LYS A 303 3.71 11.91 -0.54
C LYS A 303 3.45 10.99 -1.73
N ALA A 304 3.77 9.71 -1.60
CA ALA A 304 3.51 8.72 -2.65
C ALA A 304 2.01 8.54 -2.92
N LEU A 305 1.19 8.51 -1.86
CA LEU A 305 -0.26 8.40 -1.97
C LEU A 305 -0.90 9.65 -2.62
N GLU A 306 -0.44 10.85 -2.29
CA GLU A 306 -0.87 12.09 -2.95
C GLU A 306 -0.50 12.11 -4.44
N VAL A 307 0.68 11.59 -4.81
CA VAL A 307 1.07 11.41 -6.22
C VAL A 307 0.10 10.47 -6.93
N LEU A 308 -0.16 9.29 -6.37
CA LEU A 308 -1.08 8.31 -6.97
C LEU A 308 -2.49 8.87 -7.08
N LEU A 309 -2.98 9.59 -6.07
CA LEU A 309 -4.28 10.24 -6.09
C LEU A 309 -4.39 11.30 -7.19
N GLY A 310 -3.30 12.04 -7.43
CA GLY A 310 -3.22 13.07 -8.47
C GLY A 310 -3.32 12.53 -9.91
N GLU A 311 -3.19 11.22 -10.10
CA GLU A 311 -3.35 10.56 -11.41
C GLU A 311 -4.82 10.36 -11.80
N PHE A 312 -5.75 10.52 -10.85
CA PHE A 312 -7.19 10.41 -11.10
C PHE A 312 -7.82 11.80 -11.32
N PRO A 313 -8.72 11.95 -12.31
CA PRO A 313 -9.37 13.24 -12.56
C PRO A 313 -10.14 13.73 -11.32
N PRO A 314 -9.98 15.00 -10.86
CA PRO A 314 -10.63 15.48 -9.63
C PRO A 314 -12.15 15.40 -9.63
N ALA A 315 -12.78 15.49 -10.81
CA ALA A 315 -14.22 15.37 -10.98
C ALA A 315 -14.73 13.91 -11.05
N SER A 316 -13.85 12.91 -11.00
CA SER A 316 -14.26 11.49 -11.04
C SER A 316 -14.77 10.99 -9.69
N ARG A 317 -15.61 9.95 -9.75
CA ARG A 317 -16.11 9.26 -8.56
C ARG A 317 -14.96 8.55 -7.84
N GLU A 318 -14.03 7.98 -8.61
CA GLU A 318 -12.83 7.29 -8.14
C GLU A 318 -11.98 8.23 -7.30
N PHE A 319 -11.66 9.42 -7.80
CA PHE A 319 -10.93 10.43 -7.04
C PHE A 319 -11.66 10.77 -5.75
N SER A 320 -12.98 11.02 -5.81
CA SER A 320 -13.76 11.37 -4.61
C SER A 320 -13.73 10.28 -3.53
N SER A 321 -13.78 9.01 -3.95
CA SER A 321 -13.72 7.86 -3.04
C SER A 321 -12.34 7.70 -2.41
N LEU A 322 -11.28 7.73 -3.23
CA LEU A 322 -9.90 7.56 -2.77
C LEU A 322 -9.44 8.74 -1.90
N ALA A 323 -9.76 9.96 -2.30
CA ALA A 323 -9.47 11.16 -1.52
C ALA A 323 -10.21 11.18 -0.18
N THR A 324 -11.47 10.72 -0.14
CA THR A 324 -12.19 10.56 1.13
C THR A 324 -11.48 9.54 2.02
N PHE A 325 -11.06 8.42 1.45
CA PHE A 325 -10.36 7.38 2.20
C PHE A 325 -9.04 7.89 2.79
N LEU A 326 -8.24 8.61 2.01
CA LEU A 326 -7.00 9.23 2.48
C LEU A 326 -7.24 10.35 3.51
N ALA A 327 -8.30 11.15 3.34
CA ALA A 327 -8.67 12.17 4.32
C ALA A 327 -9.03 11.55 5.70
N ARG A 328 -9.71 10.40 5.71
CA ARG A 328 -9.98 9.65 6.96
C ARG A 328 -8.69 9.22 7.64
N GLU A 329 -7.73 8.75 6.86
CA GLU A 329 -6.45 8.30 7.39
C GLU A 329 -5.61 9.46 7.94
N TYR A 330 -5.60 10.61 7.28
CA TYR A 330 -4.99 11.83 7.84
C TYR A 330 -5.63 12.23 9.17
N LEU A 331 -6.96 12.22 9.25
CA LEU A 331 -7.67 12.55 10.49
C LEU A 331 -7.36 11.55 11.61
N ARG A 332 -7.27 10.25 11.29
CA ARG A 332 -6.91 9.17 12.24
C ARG A 332 -5.48 9.33 12.76
N ARG A 333 -4.55 9.78 11.91
CA ARG A 333 -3.16 10.08 12.25
C ARG A 333 -2.94 11.50 12.80
N HIS A 334 -4.03 12.24 13.04
CA HIS A 334 -4.05 13.61 13.56
C HIS A 334 -3.35 14.65 12.66
N ASP A 335 -3.18 14.37 11.36
CA ASP A 335 -2.70 15.34 10.36
C ASP A 335 -3.88 16.18 9.80
N ASP A 336 -4.42 17.04 10.66
CA ASP A 336 -5.57 17.88 10.34
C ASP A 336 -5.30 18.86 9.19
N SER A 337 -4.03 19.24 8.98
CA SER A 337 -3.63 20.19 7.94
C SER A 337 -3.76 19.56 6.55
N ARG A 338 -3.22 18.35 6.35
CA ARG A 338 -3.39 17.62 5.08
C ARG A 338 -4.83 17.19 4.86
N ALA A 339 -5.52 16.75 5.92
CA ALA A 339 -6.95 16.44 5.83
C ALA A 339 -7.75 17.65 5.34
N ARG A 340 -7.55 18.84 5.93
CA ARG A 340 -8.23 20.07 5.53
C ARG A 340 -7.95 20.41 4.06
N ALA A 341 -6.69 20.40 3.63
CA ALA A 341 -6.33 20.71 2.25
C ALA A 341 -6.97 19.75 1.24
N LEU A 342 -7.02 18.45 1.55
CA LEU A 342 -7.63 17.45 0.69
C LEU A 342 -9.16 17.57 0.65
N LEU A 343 -9.79 17.83 1.79
CA LEU A 343 -11.24 18.01 1.87
C LEU A 343 -11.70 19.29 1.16
N GLN A 344 -10.92 20.38 1.20
CA GLN A 344 -11.18 21.61 0.44
C GLN A 344 -11.21 21.33 -1.06
N LYS A 345 -10.19 20.63 -1.59
CA LYS A 345 -10.18 20.18 -2.99
C LYS A 345 -11.41 19.33 -3.34
N LEU A 346 -11.85 18.47 -2.43
CA LEU A 346 -13.05 17.66 -2.65
C LEU A 346 -14.32 18.52 -2.74
N VAL A 347 -14.49 19.50 -1.86
CA VAL A 347 -15.64 20.41 -1.91
C VAL A 347 -15.65 21.23 -3.21
N GLU A 348 -14.47 21.71 -3.63
CA GLU A 348 -14.31 22.49 -4.87
C GLU A 348 -14.65 21.69 -6.12
N HIS A 349 -14.17 20.44 -6.22
CA HIS A 349 -14.35 19.61 -7.42
C HIS A 349 -15.63 18.76 -7.39
N GLN A 350 -16.26 18.56 -6.23
CA GLN A 350 -17.46 17.73 -6.04
C GLN A 350 -18.52 18.42 -5.16
N PRO A 351 -19.14 19.54 -5.60
CA PRO A 351 -20.05 20.33 -4.76
C PRO A 351 -21.32 19.57 -4.30
N GLY A 352 -21.74 18.54 -5.04
CA GLY A 352 -22.85 17.67 -4.64
C GLY A 352 -22.52 16.69 -3.52
N PHE A 353 -21.23 16.43 -3.26
CA PHE A 353 -20.79 15.50 -2.23
C PHE A 353 -20.67 16.21 -0.88
N ARG A 354 -21.68 16.02 -0.03
CA ARG A 354 -21.81 16.78 1.23
C ARG A 354 -20.85 16.35 2.34
N LEU A 355 -20.32 15.12 2.30
CA LEU A 355 -19.52 14.56 3.39
C LEU A 355 -18.23 15.35 3.66
N PRO A 356 -17.41 15.74 2.66
CA PRO A 356 -16.21 16.55 2.88
C PRO A 356 -16.52 17.90 3.54
N GLY A 357 -17.60 18.56 3.14
CA GLY A 357 -18.03 19.82 3.75
C GLY A 357 -18.38 19.66 5.24
N ARG A 358 -19.01 18.55 5.64
CA ARG A 358 -19.29 18.26 7.05
C ARG A 358 -18.02 18.04 7.87
N TRP A 359 -17.01 17.38 7.31
CA TRP A 359 -15.73 17.15 8.00
C TRP A 359 -14.89 18.41 8.08
N LEU A 360 -14.91 19.28 7.05
CA LEU A 360 -14.30 20.61 7.13
C LEU A 360 -14.93 21.45 8.22
N ALA A 361 -16.26 21.52 8.27
CA ALA A 361 -16.97 22.23 9.33
C ALA A 361 -16.60 21.71 10.72
N ALA A 362 -16.45 20.39 10.87
CA ALA A 362 -15.99 19.77 12.11
C ALA A 362 -14.53 20.12 12.46
N LEU A 363 -13.64 20.23 11.45
CA LEU A 363 -12.27 20.69 11.67
C LEU A 363 -12.20 22.15 12.12
N ASP A 364 -13.18 22.98 11.76
CA ASP A 364 -13.21 24.39 12.13
C ASP A 364 -14.06 24.68 13.39
N ALA A 365 -14.80 23.67 13.87
CA ALA A 365 -15.63 23.78 15.08
C ALA A 365 -14.80 23.76 16.38
N GLU A 366 -15.43 24.20 17.47
CA GLU A 366 -14.91 24.00 18.82
C GLU A 366 -14.74 22.49 19.09
N ARG A 367 -13.69 22.10 19.82
CA ARG A 367 -13.36 20.69 20.05
C ARG A 367 -13.12 20.39 21.53
N VAL A 368 -13.42 19.15 21.91
CA VAL A 368 -12.93 18.53 23.14
C VAL A 368 -12.17 17.26 22.77
N GLY A 369 -10.88 17.21 23.13
CA GLY A 369 -9.97 16.19 22.61
C GLY A 369 -10.01 16.11 21.07
N ARG A 370 -10.28 14.92 20.53
CA ARG A 370 -10.43 14.66 19.08
C ARG A 370 -11.89 14.70 18.59
N ILE A 371 -12.79 15.34 19.33
CA ILE A 371 -14.21 15.40 18.99
C ILE A 371 -14.61 16.85 18.72
N ALA A 372 -15.06 17.08 17.49
CA ALA A 372 -15.64 18.35 17.09
C ALA A 372 -17.08 18.46 17.61
N LEU A 373 -17.41 19.59 18.19
CA LEU A 373 -18.73 19.86 18.74
C LEU A 373 -19.65 20.41 17.67
N CYS A 374 -20.84 19.83 17.57
CA CYS A 374 -21.83 20.12 16.54
C CYS A 374 -23.14 20.57 17.21
N GLY A 375 -23.69 21.71 16.80
CA GLY A 375 -24.95 22.20 17.34
C GLY A 375 -24.84 22.72 18.79
N ASN A 376 -25.97 22.83 19.49
CA ASN A 376 -26.04 23.34 20.86
C ASN A 376 -26.27 22.20 21.86
N PRO A 377 -25.76 22.32 23.11
CA PRO A 377 -26.07 21.38 24.17
C PRO A 377 -27.56 21.42 24.53
N ASP A 378 -28.09 20.27 24.97
CA ASP A 378 -29.41 20.15 25.58
C ASP A 378 -29.43 20.67 27.03
N ASP A 379 -30.60 20.62 27.66
CA ASP A 379 -30.81 21.06 29.06
C ASP A 379 -29.95 20.29 30.08
N ARG A 380 -29.38 19.14 29.70
CA ARG A 380 -28.50 18.29 30.51
C ARG A 380 -27.03 18.41 30.11
N GLY A 381 -26.70 19.32 29.19
CA GLY A 381 -25.35 19.56 28.73
C GLY A 381 -24.85 18.56 27.69
N TRP A 382 -25.71 17.68 27.15
CA TRP A 382 -25.36 16.75 26.08
C TRP A 382 -25.50 17.44 24.72
N GLN A 383 -24.48 17.31 23.89
CA GLN A 383 -24.33 17.99 22.61
C GLN A 383 -23.92 16.99 21.54
N GLU A 384 -24.41 17.14 20.31
CA GLU A 384 -23.93 16.33 19.19
C GLU A 384 -22.46 16.66 18.88
N GLY A 385 -21.73 15.69 18.36
CA GLY A 385 -20.35 15.87 17.97
C GLY A 385 -19.94 14.92 16.85
N LEU A 386 -18.76 15.15 16.29
CA LEU A 386 -18.12 14.27 15.33
C LEU A 386 -16.74 13.88 15.85
N TRP A 387 -16.55 12.59 16.11
CA TRP A 387 -15.24 12.06 16.46
C TRP A 387 -14.35 12.05 15.23
N LEU A 388 -13.32 12.90 15.22
CA LEU A 388 -12.49 13.12 14.04
C LEU A 388 -11.67 11.89 13.67
N ASP A 389 -11.23 11.07 14.62
CA ASP A 389 -10.32 9.94 14.32
C ASP A 389 -11.02 8.80 13.57
N HIS A 390 -12.31 8.57 13.84
CA HIS A 390 -13.10 7.53 13.19
C HIS A 390 -14.22 8.07 12.28
N GLN A 391 -14.37 9.41 12.23
CA GLN A 391 -15.42 10.13 11.51
C GLN A 391 -16.83 9.62 11.86
N ARG A 392 -17.05 9.31 13.14
CA ARG A 392 -18.33 8.81 13.67
C ARG A 392 -19.06 9.90 14.45
N PRO A 393 -20.40 9.96 14.39
CA PRO A 393 -21.16 10.87 15.23
C PRO A 393 -21.05 10.44 16.70
N ALA A 394 -20.90 11.42 17.57
CA ALA A 394 -20.72 11.24 19.00
C ALA A 394 -21.74 12.09 19.76
N LEU A 395 -22.09 11.66 20.97
CA LEU A 395 -22.83 12.46 21.93
C LEU A 395 -21.89 12.86 23.06
N VAL A 396 -21.71 14.17 23.26
CA VAL A 396 -20.64 14.73 24.08
C VAL A 396 -21.24 15.56 25.19
N ARG A 397 -20.72 15.41 26.41
CA ARG A 397 -21.02 16.31 27.51
C ARG A 397 -19.73 16.87 28.09
N LYS A 398 -19.62 18.20 28.09
CA LYS A 398 -18.56 18.91 28.79
C LYS A 398 -18.80 18.80 30.29
N LEU A 399 -17.74 18.56 31.04
CA LEU A 399 -17.76 18.46 32.49
C LEU A 399 -17.03 19.67 33.07
N ALA A 400 -17.66 20.35 34.01
CA ALA A 400 -17.07 21.50 34.68
C ALA A 400 -15.79 21.09 35.45
N ALA A 401 -14.85 22.03 35.53
CA ALA A 401 -13.63 21.83 36.31
C ALA A 401 -13.97 21.83 37.82
N ALA A 402 -13.38 20.87 38.54
CA ALA A 402 -13.35 20.75 40.01
C ALA A 402 -14.41 19.89 40.74
N ASP A 403 -15.16 19.00 40.07
CA ASP A 403 -16.09 18.10 40.79
C ASP A 403 -15.69 16.62 40.76
N ASP A 404 -15.68 15.99 41.93
CA ASP A 404 -15.64 14.53 42.08
C ASP A 404 -16.80 13.87 41.29
N THR A 405 -17.90 14.58 41.10
CA THR A 405 -19.01 14.18 40.23
C THR A 405 -18.58 13.94 38.78
N ALA A 406 -17.74 14.81 38.21
CA ALA A 406 -17.24 14.66 36.83
C ALA A 406 -16.37 13.41 36.68
N ARG A 407 -15.46 13.19 37.63
CA ARG A 407 -14.61 11.99 37.68
C ARG A 407 -15.46 10.74 37.85
N HIS A 408 -16.46 10.80 38.73
CA HIS A 408 -17.37 9.70 38.98
C HIS A 408 -18.17 9.32 37.74
N THR A 409 -18.72 10.28 37.00
CA THR A 409 -19.41 10.01 35.71
C THR A 409 -18.48 9.33 34.70
N VAL A 410 -17.25 9.83 34.55
CA VAL A 410 -16.24 9.21 33.66
C VAL A 410 -15.91 7.78 34.11
N LEU A 411 -15.70 7.56 35.41
CA LEU A 411 -15.41 6.25 35.99
C LEU A 411 -16.54 5.25 35.74
N LEU A 412 -17.80 5.68 35.89
CA LEU A 412 -18.96 4.83 35.62
C LEU A 412 -19.00 4.40 34.15
N HIS A 413 -18.87 5.33 33.21
CA HIS A 413 -18.85 4.99 31.78
C HIS A 413 -17.67 4.11 31.38
N ARG A 414 -16.51 4.24 32.03
CA ARG A 414 -15.35 3.37 31.78
C ARG A 414 -15.52 1.96 32.35
N ARG A 415 -16.27 1.78 33.44
CA ARG A 415 -16.42 0.50 34.14
C ARG A 415 -17.66 -0.29 33.72
N LEU A 416 -18.72 0.40 33.31
CA LEU A 416 -20.02 -0.21 33.04
C LEU A 416 -20.04 -0.82 31.63
N LEU A 417 -19.66 -2.10 31.53
CA LEU A 417 -19.73 -2.89 30.29
C LEU A 417 -20.97 -3.79 30.32
N VAL A 418 -22.15 -3.17 30.19
CA VAL A 418 -23.44 -3.84 30.30
C VAL A 418 -24.22 -3.71 28.98
N PRO A 419 -24.88 -4.77 28.46
CA PRO A 419 -25.74 -4.66 27.29
C PRO A 419 -26.81 -3.57 27.44
N GLY A 420 -27.00 -2.78 26.38
CA GLY A 420 -27.96 -1.67 26.36
C GLY A 420 -27.48 -0.40 27.07
N VAL A 421 -26.22 -0.31 27.50
CA VAL A 421 -25.56 0.97 27.82
C VAL A 421 -24.78 1.45 26.60
N VAL A 422 -24.89 2.74 26.27
CA VAL A 422 -24.21 3.31 25.11
C VAL A 422 -22.68 3.21 25.29
N PRO A 423 -21.93 2.70 24.29
CA PRO A 423 -20.48 2.62 24.35
C PRO A 423 -19.80 3.98 24.53
N LEU A 424 -18.79 3.99 25.41
CA LEU A 424 -17.90 5.13 25.59
C LEU A 424 -16.90 5.19 24.41
N LEU A 425 -16.84 6.33 23.72
CA LEU A 425 -15.86 6.58 22.65
C LEU A 425 -14.58 7.19 23.21
N ALA A 426 -14.72 8.24 24.01
CA ALA A 426 -13.61 8.96 24.61
C ALA A 426 -14.03 9.65 25.91
N SER A 427 -13.09 9.86 26.81
CA SER A 427 -13.31 10.63 28.04
C SER A 427 -12.01 11.21 28.55
N GLU A 428 -12.10 12.41 29.12
CA GLU A 428 -11.00 13.08 29.78
C GLU A 428 -11.50 13.67 31.11
N ALA A 429 -10.72 13.50 32.17
CA ALA A 429 -11.03 14.00 33.51
C ALA A 429 -9.76 14.61 34.10
N ASN A 430 -9.50 15.88 33.79
CA ASN A 430 -8.31 16.58 34.27
C ASN A 430 -8.50 17.05 35.72
N PRO A 431 -7.55 16.75 36.63
CA PRO A 431 -7.55 17.35 37.96
C PRO A 431 -7.49 18.88 37.88
N GLY A 432 -8.54 19.56 38.36
CA GLY A 432 -8.62 21.03 38.35
C GLY A 432 -8.88 21.69 37.00
N GLY A 433 -9.12 20.89 35.93
CA GLY A 433 -9.46 21.37 34.59
C GLY A 433 -10.81 20.84 34.10
N SER A 434 -11.34 21.40 33.01
CA SER A 434 -12.57 20.91 32.38
C SER A 434 -12.35 19.50 31.82
N GLY A 435 -13.35 18.64 31.94
CA GLY A 435 -13.35 17.28 31.38
C GLY A 435 -14.42 17.10 30.31
N PHE A 436 -14.52 15.90 29.75
CA PHE A 436 -15.63 15.51 28.89
C PHE A 436 -15.88 14.01 28.91
N VAL A 437 -17.12 13.64 28.58
CA VAL A 437 -17.51 12.28 28.22
C VAL A 437 -18.09 12.32 26.82
N ALA A 438 -17.67 11.38 25.97
CA ALA A 438 -18.21 11.21 24.63
C ALA A 438 -18.63 9.77 24.38
N LEU A 439 -19.88 9.61 23.98
CA LEU A 439 -20.55 8.34 23.76
C LEU A 439 -20.86 8.15 22.28
N GLU A 440 -21.07 6.92 21.86
CA GLU A 440 -21.54 6.63 20.50
C GLU A 440 -22.95 7.21 20.30
N MET A 441 -23.15 7.95 19.22
CA MET A 441 -24.47 8.50 18.93
C MET A 441 -25.34 7.45 18.23
N VAL A 442 -25.88 6.51 19.02
CA VAL A 442 -26.81 5.46 18.54
C VAL A 442 -28.19 6.00 18.19
N GLY A 443 -28.56 7.15 18.78
CA GLY A 443 -29.81 7.87 18.55
C GLY A 443 -29.66 9.34 18.93
N ARG A 444 -30.70 10.14 18.72
CA ARG A 444 -30.69 11.57 19.09
C ARG A 444 -31.26 11.77 20.50
N PRO A 445 -30.59 12.54 21.36
CA PRO A 445 -31.19 12.98 22.62
C PRO A 445 -32.49 13.73 22.36
N GLY A 446 -33.45 13.55 23.26
CA GLY A 446 -34.73 14.24 23.19
C GLY A 446 -35.90 13.27 23.29
N ARG A 447 -37.07 13.75 22.86
CA ARG A 447 -38.36 13.12 23.16
C ARG A 447 -38.69 11.95 22.24
N TRP A 448 -37.82 10.94 22.15
CA TRP A 448 -38.10 9.69 21.43
C TRP A 448 -39.42 9.06 21.89
N TRP A 449 -39.80 9.29 23.15
CA TRP A 449 -41.07 8.85 23.69
C TRP A 449 -42.31 9.48 23.03
N ARG A 450 -42.16 10.55 22.24
CA ARG A 450 -43.25 11.06 21.37
C ARG A 450 -43.55 10.12 20.20
N GLN A 451 -42.68 9.16 19.94
CA GLN A 451 -42.82 8.16 18.88
C GLN A 451 -43.25 6.80 19.43
N LEU A 452 -43.64 6.70 20.72
CA LEU A 452 -44.07 5.45 21.35
C LEU A 452 -45.23 4.75 20.62
N ASP A 453 -46.08 5.50 19.91
CA ASP A 453 -47.17 4.92 19.12
C ASP A 453 -46.69 4.12 17.90
N LYS A 454 -45.45 4.35 17.48
CA LYS A 454 -44.81 3.65 16.36
C LYS A 454 -43.88 2.52 16.81
N LEU A 455 -43.75 2.32 18.11
CA LEU A 455 -42.85 1.35 18.73
C LEU A 455 -43.65 0.26 19.42
N ASP A 456 -43.07 -0.94 19.48
CA ASP A 456 -43.59 -1.97 20.36
C ASP A 456 -43.29 -1.60 21.81
N ARG A 457 -44.29 -1.03 22.48
CA ARG A 457 -44.21 -0.59 23.88
C ARG A 457 -43.87 -1.73 24.83
N GLY A 458 -44.29 -2.97 24.53
CA GLY A 458 -43.98 -4.15 25.34
C GLY A 458 -42.49 -4.48 25.25
N THR A 459 -41.94 -4.49 24.03
CA THR A 459 -40.50 -4.68 23.80
C THR A 459 -39.67 -3.58 24.44
N VAL A 460 -40.03 -2.30 24.26
CA VAL A 460 -39.28 -1.17 24.87
C VAL A 460 -39.34 -1.24 26.41
N ALA A 461 -40.50 -1.58 26.99
CA ALA A 461 -40.63 -1.77 28.42
C ALA A 461 -39.72 -2.92 28.91
N TYR A 462 -39.72 -4.06 28.22
CA TYR A 462 -38.87 -5.20 28.54
C TYR A 462 -37.37 -4.85 28.48
N GLU A 463 -36.93 -4.18 27.41
CA GLU A 463 -35.54 -3.74 27.26
C GLU A 463 -35.12 -2.78 28.38
N GLY A 464 -35.97 -1.81 28.72
CA GLY A 464 -35.67 -0.88 29.81
C GLY A 464 -35.56 -1.57 31.17
N VAL A 465 -36.45 -2.51 31.47
CA VAL A 465 -36.36 -3.33 32.70
C VAL A 465 -35.06 -4.14 32.71
N ALA A 466 -34.71 -4.77 31.58
CA ALA A 466 -33.47 -5.55 31.45
C ALA A 466 -32.22 -4.69 31.66
N ILE A 467 -32.18 -3.48 31.09
CA ILE A 467 -31.07 -2.52 31.26
C ILE A 467 -30.97 -2.09 32.72
N LEU A 468 -32.08 -1.64 33.33
CA LEU A 468 -32.10 -1.17 34.73
C LEU A 468 -31.65 -2.27 35.71
N ALA A 469 -32.15 -3.50 35.52
CA ALA A 469 -31.75 -4.65 36.33
C ALA A 469 -30.25 -4.96 36.15
N SER A 470 -29.74 -4.90 34.92
CA SER A 470 -28.34 -5.23 34.62
C SER A 470 -27.37 -4.20 35.22
N ILE A 471 -27.73 -2.92 35.23
CA ILE A 471 -26.91 -1.85 35.82
C ILE A 471 -26.86 -1.97 37.34
N LEU A 472 -27.99 -2.29 37.97
CA LEU A 472 -28.03 -2.55 39.41
C LEU A 472 -27.21 -3.79 39.79
N ARG A 473 -27.26 -4.87 38.99
CA ARG A 473 -26.41 -6.05 39.16
C ARG A 473 -24.92 -5.74 38.99
N ALA A 474 -24.60 -4.75 38.16
CA ALA A 474 -23.25 -4.22 38.02
C ALA A 474 -22.83 -3.31 39.19
N GLY A 475 -23.65 -3.18 40.23
CA GLY A 475 -23.36 -2.37 41.42
C GLY A 475 -23.54 -0.87 41.20
N VAL A 476 -24.38 -0.45 40.23
CA VAL A 476 -24.65 0.95 39.94
C VAL A 476 -26.15 1.24 40.14
N ARG A 477 -26.48 2.24 40.95
CA ARG A 477 -27.85 2.69 41.18
C ARG A 477 -28.10 4.00 40.46
N LEU A 478 -29.06 4.01 39.54
CA LEU A 478 -29.55 5.25 38.92
C LEU A 478 -30.47 6.01 39.89
N PRO A 479 -30.49 7.35 39.83
CA PRO A 479 -31.34 8.17 40.70
C PRO A 479 -32.81 8.14 40.28
N ASP A 480 -33.09 7.87 39.00
CA ASP A 480 -34.43 7.81 38.41
C ASP A 480 -34.43 6.95 37.15
N SER A 481 -35.61 6.55 36.69
CA SER A 481 -35.83 5.81 35.42
C SER A 481 -36.47 6.68 34.33
N ALA A 482 -36.18 7.99 34.31
CA ALA A 482 -36.79 8.90 33.35
C ALA A 482 -36.40 8.55 31.90
N LEU A 483 -37.38 8.59 30.99
CA LEU A 483 -37.20 8.25 29.57
C LEU A 483 -36.10 9.08 28.87
N ARG A 484 -35.86 10.31 29.34
CA ARG A 484 -34.80 11.20 28.85
C ARG A 484 -33.37 10.67 29.05
N ARG A 485 -33.16 9.65 29.89
CA ARG A 485 -31.86 9.00 30.08
C ARG A 485 -31.52 7.97 29.02
N PHE A 486 -32.50 7.64 28.18
CA PHE A 486 -32.40 6.63 27.15
C PHE A 486 -32.45 7.24 25.75
N LEU A 487 -31.87 6.53 24.80
CA LEU A 487 -31.95 6.74 23.36
C LEU A 487 -32.64 5.56 22.71
N ILE A 488 -33.18 5.79 21.52
CA ILE A 488 -33.63 4.71 20.63
C ILE A 488 -32.79 4.77 19.35
N ASP A 489 -32.28 3.61 18.94
CA ASP A 489 -31.52 3.47 17.70
C ASP A 489 -32.42 3.30 16.46
N GLY A 490 -31.79 3.24 15.28
CA GLY A 490 -32.52 3.07 14.01
C GLY A 490 -33.32 1.77 13.90
N ASN A 491 -33.04 0.77 14.75
CA ASN A 491 -33.76 -0.50 14.80
C ASN A 491 -34.84 -0.53 15.90
N GLY A 492 -35.06 0.59 16.59
CA GLY A 492 -36.03 0.67 17.68
C GLY A 492 -35.52 0.13 19.02
N ARG A 493 -34.22 -0.19 19.15
CA ARG A 493 -33.65 -0.70 20.41
C ARG A 493 -33.39 0.43 21.39
N LEU A 494 -33.63 0.16 22.67
CA LEU A 494 -33.39 1.08 23.76
C LEU A 494 -31.93 1.04 24.25
N TRP A 495 -31.37 2.21 24.51
CA TRP A 495 -30.01 2.36 25.03
C TRP A 495 -29.95 3.39 26.14
N LEU A 496 -29.36 3.07 27.30
CA LEU A 496 -29.09 4.04 28.35
C LEU A 496 -27.79 4.79 28.05
N PHE A 497 -27.86 6.12 28.03
CA PHE A 497 -26.69 6.97 27.79
C PHE A 497 -26.36 7.89 28.98
N ASP A 498 -27.35 8.28 29.78
CA ASP A 498 -27.15 9.30 30.82
C ASP A 498 -27.07 8.69 32.23
N LEU A 499 -25.83 8.56 32.71
CA LEU A 499 -25.49 8.07 34.05
C LEU A 499 -25.39 9.19 35.10
N ASP A 500 -25.86 10.40 34.80
CA ASP A 500 -25.76 11.52 35.74
C ASP A 500 -26.47 11.26 37.07
N GLY A 501 -25.77 11.52 38.17
CA GLY A 501 -26.26 11.28 39.53
C GLY A 501 -26.35 9.80 39.92
N ALA A 502 -25.84 8.86 39.11
CA ALA A 502 -25.77 7.47 39.49
C ALA A 502 -24.75 7.26 40.61
N ALA A 503 -25.04 6.38 41.57
CA ALA A 503 -24.17 6.06 42.70
C ALA A 503 -23.67 4.62 42.59
N LEU A 504 -22.46 4.35 43.12
CA LEU A 504 -22.02 2.98 43.36
C LEU A 504 -22.84 2.41 44.51
N ALA A 505 -23.53 1.30 44.25
CA ALA A 505 -24.27 0.55 45.25
C ALA A 505 -23.34 -0.49 45.90
N GLN A 506 -23.61 -0.84 47.16
CA GLN A 506 -22.98 -2.01 47.78
C GLN A 506 -23.36 -3.27 46.99
N PRO A 507 -22.51 -4.31 46.95
CA PRO A 507 -22.71 -5.52 46.15
C PRO A 507 -23.95 -6.37 46.54
N ASN A 508 -24.75 -5.94 47.52
CA ASN A 508 -26.01 -6.58 47.86
C ASN A 508 -27.12 -5.98 46.99
N PHE A 509 -27.58 -6.76 46.02
CA PHE A 509 -28.66 -6.39 45.12
C PHE A 509 -29.96 -6.14 45.89
N ASP A 510 -30.47 -4.91 45.88
CA ASP A 510 -31.77 -4.56 46.45
C ASP A 510 -32.86 -4.75 45.39
N ASP A 511 -33.47 -5.94 45.39
CA ASP A 511 -34.58 -6.32 44.51
C ASP A 511 -35.75 -5.32 44.54
N ARG A 512 -36.03 -4.70 45.69
CA ARG A 512 -37.15 -3.75 45.84
C ARG A 512 -36.84 -2.41 45.18
N ALA A 513 -35.62 -1.90 45.35
CA ALA A 513 -35.19 -0.68 44.67
C ALA A 513 -35.15 -0.89 43.14
N ALA A 514 -34.74 -2.08 42.70
CA ALA A 514 -34.72 -2.45 41.29
C ALA A 514 -36.13 -2.53 40.70
N LEU A 515 -37.05 -3.19 41.41
CA LEU A 515 -38.44 -3.28 41.02
C LEU A 515 -39.12 -1.91 40.97
N ALA A 516 -38.87 -1.03 41.93
CA ALA A 516 -39.44 0.31 41.94
C ALA A 516 -39.02 1.15 40.72
N LEU A 517 -37.72 1.11 40.36
CA LEU A 517 -37.21 1.79 39.16
C LEU A 517 -37.82 1.21 37.88
N ALA A 518 -37.92 -0.12 37.80
CA ALA A 518 -38.48 -0.85 36.68
C ALA A 518 -39.98 -0.57 36.49
N CYS A 519 -40.78 -0.62 37.55
CA CYS A 519 -42.21 -0.25 37.51
C CYS A 519 -42.39 1.23 37.15
N GLY A 520 -41.56 2.13 37.70
CA GLY A 520 -41.54 3.54 37.33
C GLY A 520 -41.26 3.76 35.83
N PHE A 521 -40.35 2.98 35.25
CA PHE A 521 -40.07 3.01 33.82
C PHE A 521 -41.28 2.53 33.01
N CYS A 522 -41.83 1.36 33.36
CA CYS A 522 -42.99 0.77 32.70
C CYS A 522 -44.21 1.68 32.73
N ASN A 523 -44.47 2.38 33.84
CA ASN A 523 -45.57 3.33 33.99
C ASN A 523 -45.48 4.52 33.01
N ASN A 524 -44.27 4.87 32.55
CA ASN A 524 -44.05 5.94 31.57
C ASN A 524 -44.20 5.48 30.12
N ILE A 525 -44.29 4.16 29.86
CA ILE A 525 -44.32 3.58 28.51
C ILE A 525 -45.65 2.87 28.22
N LEU A 526 -46.09 2.05 29.16
CA LEU A 526 -47.26 1.21 29.01
C LEU A 526 -48.55 2.04 29.16
N PRO A 527 -49.65 1.62 28.49
CA PRO A 527 -50.94 2.30 28.62
C PRO A 527 -51.46 2.22 30.06
N ARG A 528 -52.32 3.18 30.44
CA ARG A 528 -52.92 3.26 31.79
C ARG A 528 -53.60 1.96 32.24
N SER A 529 -54.15 1.19 31.29
CA SER A 529 -54.79 -0.10 31.57
C SER A 529 -53.83 -1.18 32.10
N ALA A 530 -52.52 -1.00 31.98
CA ALA A 530 -51.51 -1.91 32.53
C ALA A 530 -51.05 -1.53 33.95
N GLN A 531 -51.36 -0.32 34.44
CA GLN A 531 -50.80 0.23 35.69
C GLN A 531 -51.23 -0.58 36.92
N GLY A 532 -52.52 -0.91 37.04
CA GLY A 532 -53.01 -1.70 38.19
C GLY A 532 -52.41 -3.11 38.26
N ALA A 533 -51.97 -3.68 37.13
CA ALA A 533 -51.25 -4.95 37.13
C ALA A 533 -49.79 -4.77 37.60
N LEU A 534 -49.12 -3.70 37.17
CA LEU A 534 -47.75 -3.38 37.60
C LEU A 534 -47.65 -3.15 39.11
N ASP A 535 -48.65 -2.50 39.71
CA ASP A 535 -48.70 -2.22 41.15
C ASP A 535 -48.84 -3.49 42.01
N SER A 536 -49.28 -4.60 41.42
CA SER A 536 -49.46 -5.89 42.09
C SER A 536 -48.22 -6.80 42.08
N LEU A 537 -47.16 -6.41 41.35
CA LEU A 537 -45.96 -7.21 41.19
C LEU A 537 -45.01 -7.05 42.39
N ASP A 538 -44.43 -8.16 42.83
CA ASP A 538 -43.57 -8.24 44.03
C ASP A 538 -42.09 -8.49 43.71
N SER A 539 -41.77 -8.78 42.45
CA SER A 539 -40.41 -9.13 42.01
C SER A 539 -40.12 -8.73 40.56
N LEU A 540 -38.83 -8.51 40.25
CA LEU A 540 -38.38 -8.27 38.87
C LEU A 540 -38.68 -9.45 37.94
N SER A 541 -38.66 -10.68 38.47
CA SER A 541 -39.01 -11.89 37.70
C SER A 541 -40.48 -11.87 37.28
N ALA A 542 -41.39 -11.53 38.20
CA ALA A 542 -42.81 -11.38 37.90
C ALA A 542 -43.06 -10.27 36.87
N LEU A 543 -42.33 -9.15 36.97
CA LEU A 543 -42.39 -8.07 35.97
C LEU A 543 -41.90 -8.51 34.59
N ALA A 544 -40.75 -9.20 34.51
CA ALA A 544 -40.24 -9.70 33.25
C ALA A 544 -41.22 -10.70 32.58
N GLN A 545 -41.81 -11.61 33.37
CA GLN A 545 -42.84 -12.54 32.89
C GLN A 545 -44.10 -11.81 32.41
N PHE A 546 -44.57 -10.81 33.16
CA PHE A 546 -45.70 -9.97 32.77
C PHE A 546 -45.47 -9.29 31.40
N LEU A 547 -44.27 -8.72 31.20
CA LEU A 547 -43.91 -8.05 29.95
C LEU A 547 -43.78 -9.03 28.78
N LEU A 548 -43.21 -10.22 28.99
CA LEU A 548 -43.10 -11.27 27.98
C LEU A 548 -44.47 -11.82 27.54
N LEU A 549 -45.43 -11.93 28.47
CA LEU A 549 -46.78 -12.40 28.18
C LEU A 549 -47.64 -11.34 27.47
N ARG A 550 -47.42 -10.05 27.75
CA ARG A 550 -48.14 -8.93 27.12
C ARG A 550 -47.54 -8.46 25.80
N GLY A 551 -46.27 -8.77 25.50
CA GLY A 551 -45.61 -8.47 24.23
C GLY A 551 -45.99 -9.38 23.05
N ARG A 552 -46.99 -10.25 23.20
CA ARG A 552 -47.55 -11.11 22.14
C ARG A 552 -48.97 -10.72 21.69
N LEU A 553 -49.42 -9.50 22.01
CA LEU A 553 -50.71 -8.94 21.58
C LEU A 553 -50.52 -7.74 20.64
#